data_AF-A0A3D1KZS8-F1
#
_entry.id   AF-A0A3D1KZS8-F1
#
_cell.length_a   1.000
_cell.length_b   1.000
_cell.length_c   1.000
_cell.angle_alpha   90.00
_cell.angle_beta   90.00
_cell.angle_gamma   90.00
#
_symmetry.space_group_name_H-M   'P 1'
#
loop_
_entity.id
_entity.type
_entity.pdbx_description
1 polymer ?
#
loop_
_entity_poly.entity_id
_entity_poly.type
_entity_poly.pdbx_seq_one_letter_code
_entity_poly.pdbx_strand_id
1 'polypeptide(L)'
;MRIISGILLSILALFLFSCAEKPQFPEKRSEKFPAAALTVSRPFFQYESNFADSLPEQIVGNELQQLKSFISKYENRDESFSVEKMESLWESENKRIESTGSEAVLSWIEVTGFLLEITGKPLYAEELQKLSTTENMGLSASEFELTEQQLAPFIFTKNVDHIFVNFFVNSSVEYVHSLGGKVKITQELTGSNSLLLKFSTTDKRYIEVNILIPSGAKNATVTEKNVKYVATPGEYCLIARKWKEGDVVEVKY
;
A
#
# COMPACT_ATOMS: atom_id res chain seq x y z
N MET A 1 -23.01 57.59 20.14
CA MET A 1 -21.97 56.56 20.38
C MET A 1 -22.56 55.14 20.45
N ARG A 2 -23.49 54.75 19.54
CA ARG A 2 -24.10 53.40 19.49
C ARG A 2 -24.04 52.73 18.11
N ILE A 3 -23.62 53.45 17.06
CA ILE A 3 -23.65 52.96 15.67
C ILE A 3 -22.38 52.15 15.31
N ILE A 4 -21.25 52.41 15.99
CA ILE A 4 -19.96 51.76 15.69
C ILE A 4 -19.93 50.28 16.16
N SER A 5 -20.76 49.89 17.13
CA SER A 5 -20.78 48.52 17.66
C SER A 5 -21.45 47.50 16.73
N GLY A 6 -22.34 47.92 15.83
CA GLY A 6 -23.03 47.01 14.91
C GLY A 6 -22.18 46.59 13.71
N ILE A 7 -21.30 47.47 13.24
CA ILE A 7 -20.43 47.21 12.07
C ILE A 7 -19.32 46.22 12.44
N LEU A 8 -18.74 46.33 13.65
CA LEU A 8 -17.70 45.40 14.11
C LEU A 8 -18.23 43.95 14.26
N LEU A 9 -19.48 43.79 14.69
CA LEU A 9 -20.10 42.47 14.85
C LEU A 9 -20.41 41.81 13.50
N SER A 10 -20.78 42.61 12.49
CA SER A 10 -21.12 42.11 11.15
C SER A 10 -19.88 41.70 10.34
N ILE A 11 -18.73 42.34 10.56
CA ILE A 11 -17.45 41.94 9.95
C ILE A 11 -16.94 40.63 10.56
N LEU A 12 -17.10 40.43 11.88
CA LEU A 12 -16.70 39.19 12.55
C LEU A 12 -17.51 37.98 12.06
N ALA A 13 -18.81 38.15 11.79
CA ALA A 13 -19.65 37.09 11.22
C ALA A 13 -19.24 36.70 9.79
N LEU A 14 -18.77 37.64 8.96
CA LEU A 14 -18.30 37.35 7.60
C LEU A 14 -16.97 36.56 7.59
N PHE A 15 -16.10 36.74 8.59
CA PHE A 15 -14.87 35.93 8.72
C PHE A 15 -15.15 34.51 9.22
N LEU A 16 -16.19 34.28 10.02
CA LEU A 16 -16.53 32.95 10.53
C LEU A 16 -17.19 32.05 9.48
N PHE A 17 -17.82 32.60 8.43
CA PHE A 17 -18.39 31.82 7.32
C PHE A 17 -17.44 31.63 6.12
N SER A 18 -16.31 32.33 6.08
CA SER A 18 -15.36 32.27 4.95
C SER A 18 -14.39 31.08 4.98
N CYS A 19 -14.42 30.26 6.04
CA CYS A 19 -13.55 29.08 6.17
C CYS A 19 -14.35 27.77 6.26
N ALA A 20 -15.47 27.66 5.55
CA ALA A 20 -15.94 26.35 5.14
C ALA A 20 -15.02 25.88 4.01
N GLU A 21 -13.85 25.33 4.35
CA GLU A 21 -12.99 24.66 3.38
C GLU A 21 -13.86 23.65 2.62
N LYS A 22 -14.00 23.86 1.30
CA LYS A 22 -14.63 22.84 0.47
C LYS A 22 -13.85 21.55 0.69
N PRO A 23 -14.50 20.41 0.96
CA PRO A 23 -13.78 19.16 1.15
C PRO A 23 -12.91 18.92 -0.07
N GLN A 24 -11.59 18.93 0.12
CA GLN A 24 -10.65 18.65 -0.94
C GLN A 24 -10.85 17.20 -1.37
N PHE A 25 -10.97 16.98 -2.68
CA PHE A 25 -11.05 15.63 -3.23
C PHE A 25 -9.82 14.82 -2.77
N PRO A 26 -9.99 13.60 -2.26
CA PRO A 26 -8.89 12.87 -1.63
C PRO A 26 -7.74 12.63 -2.62
N GLU A 27 -6.53 12.99 -2.22
CA GLU A 27 -5.31 12.72 -2.99
C GLU A 27 -4.75 11.35 -2.64
N LYS A 28 -4.01 10.75 -3.57
CA LYS A 28 -3.26 9.52 -3.29
C LYS A 28 -2.22 9.78 -2.19
N ARG A 29 -2.17 8.87 -1.23
CA ARG A 29 -1.15 8.82 -0.17
C ARG A 29 0.15 8.20 -0.67
N SER A 30 0.06 7.28 -1.62
CA SER A 30 1.20 6.67 -2.30
C SER A 30 0.79 6.19 -3.70
N GLU A 31 1.80 5.89 -4.51
CA GLU A 31 1.65 5.32 -5.85
C GLU A 31 2.54 4.08 -5.97
N LYS A 32 2.07 3.10 -6.74
CA LYS A 32 2.88 1.93 -7.11
C LYS A 32 4.12 2.31 -7.92
N PHE A 33 5.20 1.55 -7.75
CA PHE A 33 6.35 1.68 -8.64
C PHE A 33 6.04 1.08 -10.02
N PRO A 34 6.57 1.65 -11.11
CA PRO A 34 6.46 1.01 -12.41
C PRO A 34 7.20 -0.32 -12.40
N ALA A 35 6.67 -1.32 -13.10
CA ALA A 35 7.25 -2.68 -13.13
C ALA A 35 8.75 -2.68 -13.52
N ALA A 36 9.17 -1.77 -14.41
CA ALA A 36 10.56 -1.64 -14.82
C ALA A 36 11.53 -1.16 -13.72
N ALA A 37 11.02 -0.54 -12.66
CA ALA A 37 11.81 -0.09 -11.51
C ALA A 37 11.96 -1.19 -10.44
N LEU A 38 11.20 -2.27 -10.55
CA LEU A 38 11.14 -3.36 -9.58
C LEU A 38 11.88 -4.58 -10.13
N THR A 39 12.60 -5.25 -9.25
CA THR A 39 13.15 -6.59 -9.49
C THR A 39 12.71 -7.48 -8.35
N VAL A 40 12.13 -8.64 -8.66
CA VAL A 40 11.65 -9.59 -7.67
C VAL A 40 12.31 -10.93 -7.95
N SER A 41 12.88 -11.56 -6.92
CA SER A 41 13.43 -12.91 -7.03
C SER A 41 12.26 -13.89 -7.13
N ARG A 42 12.03 -14.45 -8.32
CA ARG A 42 10.90 -15.37 -8.57
C ARG A 42 11.19 -16.82 -8.13
N PRO A 43 10.14 -17.60 -7.84
CA PRO A 43 8.77 -17.14 -7.54
C PRO A 43 8.68 -16.65 -6.09
N PHE A 44 7.83 -15.65 -5.81
CA PHE A 44 7.55 -15.27 -4.41
C PHE A 44 6.30 -15.97 -3.86
N PHE A 45 5.51 -16.60 -4.74
CA PHE A 45 4.50 -17.58 -4.36
C PHE A 45 5.15 -18.95 -4.15
N GLN A 46 4.75 -19.64 -3.07
CA GLN A 46 5.01 -21.06 -2.92
C GLN A 46 3.86 -21.82 -3.59
N TYR A 47 4.04 -22.22 -4.84
CA TYR A 47 3.07 -23.03 -5.57
C TYR A 47 3.24 -24.51 -5.18
N GLU A 48 2.28 -25.06 -4.44
CA GLU A 48 2.15 -26.52 -4.29
C GLU A 48 1.15 -27.04 -5.33
N SER A 49 1.66 -27.88 -6.24
CA SER A 49 1.01 -28.27 -7.50
C SER A 49 -0.10 -29.32 -7.36
N ASN A 50 -1.01 -29.19 -6.40
CA ASN A 50 -2.02 -30.22 -6.11
C ASN A 50 -3.44 -29.88 -6.59
N PHE A 51 -3.64 -28.83 -7.40
CA PHE A 51 -4.97 -28.47 -7.90
C PHE A 51 -5.29 -29.15 -9.23
N ALA A 52 -6.53 -29.66 -9.34
CA ALA A 52 -7.07 -30.24 -10.55
C ALA A 52 -7.20 -29.17 -11.65
N ASP A 53 -7.00 -29.57 -12.91
CA ASP A 53 -7.11 -28.71 -14.07
C ASP A 53 -8.50 -28.04 -14.12
N SER A 54 -8.48 -26.70 -14.05
CA SER A 54 -9.59 -25.75 -14.24
C SER A 54 -10.77 -25.84 -13.25
N LEU A 55 -10.89 -24.83 -12.39
CA LEU A 55 -12.15 -24.47 -11.77
C LEU A 55 -13.06 -23.79 -12.80
N PRO A 56 -14.39 -23.94 -12.71
CA PRO A 56 -15.32 -23.27 -13.60
C PRO A 56 -15.18 -21.75 -13.51
N GLU A 57 -15.28 -21.09 -14.66
CA GLU A 57 -15.33 -19.63 -14.80
C GLU A 57 -16.50 -19.09 -13.96
N GLN A 58 -16.18 -18.36 -12.90
CA GLN A 58 -17.18 -17.82 -11.99
C GLN A 58 -17.48 -16.35 -12.29
N ILE A 59 -18.76 -16.02 -12.13
CA ILE A 59 -19.29 -14.67 -12.31
C ILE A 59 -18.73 -13.79 -11.20
N VAL A 60 -18.03 -12.72 -11.59
CA VAL A 60 -17.64 -11.64 -10.67
C VAL A 60 -18.90 -11.10 -9.98
N GLY A 61 -18.94 -11.19 -8.65
CA GLY A 61 -20.07 -10.72 -7.86
C GLY A 61 -20.40 -9.24 -8.11
N ASN A 62 -21.69 -8.88 -8.00
CA ASN A 62 -22.16 -7.50 -8.21
C ASN A 62 -21.45 -6.50 -7.29
N GLU A 63 -21.04 -6.94 -6.10
CA GLU A 63 -20.37 -6.18 -5.06
C GLU A 63 -18.94 -5.80 -5.48
N LEU A 64 -18.21 -6.70 -6.14
CA LEU A 64 -16.87 -6.39 -6.67
C LEU A 64 -16.96 -5.38 -7.82
N GLN A 65 -18.00 -5.48 -8.65
CA GLN A 65 -18.28 -4.46 -9.67
C GLN A 65 -18.64 -3.10 -9.05
N GLN A 66 -19.40 -3.10 -7.94
CA GLN A 66 -19.66 -1.87 -7.19
C GLN A 66 -18.37 -1.27 -6.63
N LEU A 67 -17.46 -2.07 -6.07
CA LEU A 67 -16.15 -1.61 -5.61
C LEU A 67 -15.33 -1.00 -6.76
N LYS A 68 -15.28 -1.65 -7.92
CA LYS A 68 -14.62 -1.09 -9.12
C LYS A 68 -15.22 0.24 -9.57
N SER A 69 -16.54 0.40 -9.44
CA SER A 69 -17.20 1.67 -9.79
C SER A 69 -16.68 2.86 -8.96
N PHE A 70 -16.19 2.63 -7.72
CA PHE A 70 -15.56 3.69 -6.93
C PHE A 70 -14.24 4.18 -7.53
N ILE A 71 -13.47 3.29 -8.20
CA ILE A 71 -12.25 3.68 -8.90
C ILE A 71 -12.60 4.62 -10.06
N SER A 72 -13.59 4.26 -10.88
CA SER A 72 -14.03 5.13 -11.97
C SER A 72 -14.58 6.47 -11.45
N LYS A 73 -15.31 6.48 -10.33
CA LYS A 73 -15.75 7.72 -9.68
C LYS A 73 -14.57 8.57 -9.22
N TYR A 74 -13.53 7.93 -8.67
CA TYR A 74 -12.32 8.62 -8.26
C TYR A 74 -11.60 9.31 -9.43
N GLU A 75 -11.37 8.54 -10.50
CA GLU A 75 -10.67 9.01 -11.70
C GLU A 75 -11.39 10.18 -12.38
N ASN A 76 -12.73 10.15 -12.37
CA ASN A 76 -13.56 11.21 -12.93
C ASN A 76 -13.82 12.37 -11.97
N ARG A 77 -13.24 12.36 -10.76
CA ARG A 77 -13.49 13.33 -9.69
C ARG A 77 -14.99 13.52 -9.41
N ASP A 78 -15.74 12.44 -9.44
CA ASP A 78 -17.18 12.40 -9.20
C ASP A 78 -17.47 12.80 -7.73
N GLU A 79 -18.35 13.78 -7.53
CA GLU A 79 -18.73 14.28 -6.19
C GLU A 79 -19.39 13.21 -5.30
N SER A 80 -19.88 12.11 -5.88
CA SER A 80 -20.45 10.98 -5.16
C SER A 80 -19.41 9.98 -4.64
N PHE A 81 -18.12 10.14 -4.99
CA PHE A 81 -17.04 9.34 -4.45
C PHE A 81 -16.93 9.54 -2.93
N SER A 82 -16.84 8.44 -2.18
CA SER A 82 -16.59 8.46 -0.74
C SER A 82 -15.71 7.28 -0.40
N VAL A 83 -14.56 7.59 0.20
CA VAL A 83 -13.61 6.59 0.70
C VAL A 83 -14.30 5.73 1.74
N GLU A 84 -15.02 6.33 2.68
CA GLU A 84 -15.68 5.63 3.78
C GLU A 84 -16.71 4.59 3.28
N LYS A 85 -17.48 4.93 2.24
CA LYS A 85 -18.42 3.99 1.61
C LYS A 85 -17.68 2.83 0.92
N MET A 86 -16.58 3.14 0.24
CA MET A 86 -15.75 2.12 -0.42
C MET A 86 -15.12 1.18 0.61
N GLU A 87 -14.56 1.72 1.69
CA GLU A 87 -13.96 0.94 2.79
C GLU A 87 -15.00 0.05 3.48
N SER A 88 -16.19 0.58 3.74
CA SER A 88 -17.29 -0.20 4.36
C SER A 88 -17.75 -1.36 3.48
N LEU A 89 -17.84 -1.15 2.16
CA LEU A 89 -18.18 -2.20 1.21
C LEU A 89 -17.04 -3.21 1.08
N TRP A 90 -15.79 -2.74 1.03
CA TRP A 90 -14.63 -3.63 0.98
C TRP A 90 -14.56 -4.53 2.22
N GLU A 91 -14.84 -4.00 3.42
CA GLU A 91 -14.83 -4.78 4.65
C GLU A 91 -15.94 -5.86 4.67
N SER A 92 -17.11 -5.58 4.09
CA SER A 92 -18.18 -6.58 3.98
C SER A 92 -17.80 -7.69 3.01
N GLU A 93 -17.12 -7.36 1.92
CA GLU A 93 -16.68 -8.32 0.91
C GLU A 93 -15.46 -9.13 1.36
N ASN A 94 -14.49 -8.52 2.05
CA ASN A 94 -13.30 -9.21 2.53
C ASN A 94 -13.63 -10.41 3.43
N LYS A 95 -14.74 -10.32 4.19
CA LYS A 95 -15.24 -11.41 5.05
C LYS A 95 -15.90 -12.56 4.28
N ARG A 96 -16.23 -12.36 3.00
CA ARG A 96 -17.01 -13.27 2.15
C ARG A 96 -16.22 -13.83 0.98
N ILE A 97 -15.05 -13.29 0.69
CA ILE A 97 -14.25 -13.70 -0.46
C ILE A 97 -13.68 -15.09 -0.20
N GLU A 98 -14.39 -16.07 -0.71
CA GLU A 98 -13.86 -17.36 -1.15
C GLU A 98 -13.51 -17.19 -2.64
N SER A 99 -12.46 -16.43 -2.96
CA SER A 99 -12.14 -16.10 -4.36
C SER A 99 -11.72 -17.35 -5.12
N THR A 100 -12.61 -17.90 -5.92
CA THR A 100 -12.28 -18.89 -6.95
C THR A 100 -12.32 -18.23 -8.32
N GLY A 101 -11.17 -18.10 -8.97
CA GLY A 101 -11.04 -17.58 -10.34
C GLY A 101 -10.18 -16.33 -10.48
N SER A 102 -9.42 -16.26 -11.57
CA SER A 102 -8.45 -15.19 -11.81
C SER A 102 -9.07 -13.81 -11.92
N GLU A 103 -10.18 -13.62 -12.64
CA GLU A 103 -10.79 -12.29 -12.81
C GLU A 103 -11.20 -11.65 -11.48
N ALA A 104 -11.76 -12.46 -10.57
CA ALA A 104 -12.13 -12.02 -9.23
C ALA A 104 -10.89 -11.63 -8.41
N VAL A 105 -9.84 -12.44 -8.44
CA VAL A 105 -8.56 -12.15 -7.77
C VAL A 105 -7.93 -10.86 -8.31
N LEU A 106 -7.89 -10.68 -9.63
CA LEU A 106 -7.33 -9.49 -10.25
C LEU A 106 -8.13 -8.22 -9.90
N SER A 107 -9.46 -8.31 -9.93
CA SER A 107 -10.34 -7.22 -9.52
C SER A 107 -10.19 -6.90 -8.03
N TRP A 108 -9.97 -7.92 -7.19
CA TRP A 108 -9.70 -7.72 -5.77
C TRP A 108 -8.36 -7.03 -5.52
N ILE A 109 -7.31 -7.41 -6.25
CA ILE A 109 -6.00 -6.73 -6.23
C ILE A 109 -6.15 -5.27 -6.65
N GLU A 110 -6.88 -5.01 -7.74
CA GLU A 110 -7.12 -3.66 -8.25
C GLU A 110 -7.79 -2.77 -7.20
N VAL A 111 -8.90 -3.23 -6.62
CA VAL A 111 -9.66 -2.49 -5.60
C VAL A 111 -8.85 -2.29 -4.32
N THR A 112 -8.21 -3.36 -3.81
CA THR A 112 -7.47 -3.31 -2.55
C THR A 112 -6.20 -2.47 -2.70
N GLY A 113 -5.52 -2.58 -3.84
CA GLY A 113 -4.38 -1.75 -4.21
C GLY A 113 -4.74 -0.28 -4.34
N PHE A 114 -5.89 0.02 -4.93
CA PHE A 114 -6.40 1.38 -5.00
C PHE A 114 -6.71 1.97 -3.61
N LEU A 115 -7.35 1.19 -2.73
CA LEU A 115 -7.57 1.58 -1.33
C LEU A 115 -6.26 1.84 -0.59
N LEU A 116 -5.24 1.00 -0.80
CA LEU A 116 -3.90 1.24 -0.27
C LEU A 116 -3.33 2.58 -0.76
N GLU A 117 -3.39 2.86 -2.07
CA GLU A 117 -2.86 4.10 -2.65
C GLU A 117 -3.57 5.36 -2.12
N ILE A 118 -4.88 5.36 -1.93
CA ILE A 118 -5.62 6.56 -1.49
C ILE A 118 -5.67 6.74 0.03
N THR A 119 -5.53 5.66 0.81
CA THR A 119 -5.65 5.72 2.28
C THR A 119 -4.32 5.59 3.00
N GLY A 120 -3.35 4.90 2.40
CA GLY A 120 -2.10 4.51 3.05
C GLY A 120 -2.30 3.56 4.24
N LYS A 121 -3.46 2.91 4.38
CA LYS A 121 -3.75 2.05 5.55
C LYS A 121 -3.02 0.68 5.42
N PRO A 122 -2.27 0.25 6.46
CA PRO A 122 -1.55 -1.02 6.52
C PRO A 122 -2.39 -2.26 6.17
N LEU A 123 -3.66 -2.28 6.58
CA LEU A 123 -4.52 -3.45 6.41
C LEU A 123 -4.72 -3.85 4.94
N TYR A 124 -4.70 -2.89 4.01
CA TYR A 124 -4.83 -3.17 2.58
C TYR A 124 -3.55 -3.79 2.01
N ALA A 125 -2.38 -3.33 2.47
CA ALA A 125 -1.11 -3.95 2.13
C ALA A 125 -1.04 -5.39 2.67
N GLU A 126 -1.48 -5.61 3.90
CA GLU A 126 -1.52 -6.95 4.50
C GLU A 126 -2.48 -7.88 3.76
N GLU A 127 -3.66 -7.38 3.35
CA GLU A 127 -4.60 -8.18 2.55
C GLU A 127 -3.99 -8.56 1.19
N LEU A 128 -3.36 -7.63 0.49
CA LEU A 128 -2.66 -7.95 -0.76
C LEU A 128 -1.51 -8.95 -0.55
N GLN A 129 -0.80 -8.89 0.58
CA GLN A 129 0.24 -9.87 0.89
C GLN A 129 -0.33 -11.26 1.15
N LYS A 130 -1.50 -11.40 1.78
CA LYS A 130 -2.14 -12.72 1.96
C LYS A 130 -2.44 -13.40 0.64
N LEU A 131 -2.71 -12.61 -0.40
CA LEU A 131 -2.90 -13.14 -1.74
C LEU A 131 -1.65 -13.84 -2.29
N SER A 132 -0.45 -13.56 -1.74
CA SER A 132 0.79 -14.22 -2.16
C SER A 132 1.08 -15.57 -1.48
N THR A 133 0.28 -15.99 -0.49
CA THR A 133 0.56 -17.20 0.33
C THR A 133 -0.34 -18.41 -0.01
N THR A 134 -0.92 -18.42 -1.21
CA THR A 134 -1.40 -19.59 -1.97
C THR A 134 -2.49 -20.51 -1.40
N GLU A 135 -2.94 -20.37 -0.15
CA GLU A 135 -3.89 -21.36 0.40
C GLU A 135 -5.30 -21.33 -0.21
N ASN A 136 -5.74 -20.24 -0.86
CA ASN A 136 -7.17 -20.01 -1.12
C ASN A 136 -7.58 -19.60 -2.55
N MET A 137 -6.71 -19.68 -3.56
CA MET A 137 -7.00 -19.02 -4.85
C MET A 137 -7.46 -19.93 -6.00
N GLY A 138 -7.17 -21.23 -5.96
CA GLY A 138 -7.59 -22.17 -7.01
C GLY A 138 -7.16 -21.78 -8.43
N LEU A 139 -6.06 -21.05 -8.57
CA LEU A 139 -5.56 -20.52 -9.86
C LEU A 139 -4.72 -21.58 -10.59
N SER A 140 -4.73 -21.52 -11.92
CA SER A 140 -3.75 -22.21 -12.76
C SER A 140 -2.38 -21.53 -12.71
N ALA A 141 -1.33 -22.20 -13.15
CA ALA A 141 0.03 -21.65 -13.17
C ALA A 141 0.16 -20.33 -13.94
N SER A 142 -0.53 -20.19 -15.09
CA SER A 142 -0.54 -18.94 -15.86
C SER A 142 -1.28 -17.81 -15.16
N GLU A 143 -2.36 -18.14 -14.45
CA GLU A 143 -3.10 -17.17 -13.65
C GLU A 143 -2.31 -16.73 -12.42
N PHE A 144 -1.50 -17.63 -11.83
CA PHE A 144 -0.54 -17.28 -10.79
C PHE A 144 0.51 -16.30 -11.29
N GLU A 145 1.11 -16.54 -12.46
CA GLU A 145 2.09 -15.59 -13.02
C GLU A 145 1.45 -14.22 -13.29
N LEU A 146 0.23 -14.17 -13.82
CA LEU A 146 -0.49 -12.92 -14.02
C LEU A 146 -0.78 -12.21 -12.69
N THR A 147 -1.18 -12.95 -11.68
CA THR A 147 -1.43 -12.45 -10.31
C THR A 147 -0.14 -11.88 -9.69
N GLU A 148 0.99 -12.59 -9.82
CA GLU A 148 2.31 -12.10 -9.41
C GLU A 148 2.64 -10.76 -10.07
N GLN A 149 2.40 -10.64 -11.38
CA GLN A 149 2.67 -9.41 -12.12
C GLN A 149 1.80 -8.23 -11.64
N GLN A 150 0.55 -8.49 -11.24
CA GLN A 150 -0.34 -7.44 -10.73
C GLN A 150 -0.04 -7.06 -9.26
N LEU A 151 0.45 -8.00 -8.45
CA LEU A 151 0.84 -7.74 -7.06
C LEU A 151 2.20 -7.05 -6.93
N ALA A 152 3.17 -7.42 -7.77
CA ALA A 152 4.56 -6.95 -7.65
C ALA A 152 4.73 -5.41 -7.50
N PRO A 153 3.95 -4.56 -8.22
CA PRO A 153 3.99 -3.11 -8.05
C PRO A 153 3.66 -2.60 -6.64
N PHE A 154 3.00 -3.41 -5.81
CA PHE A 154 2.61 -3.06 -4.45
C PHE A 154 3.64 -3.49 -3.40
N ILE A 155 4.65 -4.30 -3.74
CA ILE A 155 5.75 -4.65 -2.81
C ILE A 155 6.34 -3.40 -2.16
N PHE A 156 6.54 -2.37 -3.01
CA PHE A 156 6.85 -1.03 -2.59
C PHE A 156 5.83 -0.05 -3.17
N THR A 157 5.40 0.94 -2.41
CA THR A 157 4.72 2.12 -2.94
C THR A 157 5.48 3.36 -2.50
N LYS A 158 5.27 4.50 -3.17
CA LYS A 158 5.94 5.75 -2.77
C LYS A 158 5.09 6.99 -2.92
N ASN A 159 5.45 8.02 -2.16
CA ASN A 159 5.02 9.39 -2.39
C ASN A 159 6.27 10.27 -2.27
N VAL A 160 6.74 10.86 -3.37
CA VAL A 160 8.04 11.57 -3.42
C VAL A 160 9.17 10.66 -2.88
N ASP A 161 9.75 10.98 -1.71
CA ASP A 161 10.81 10.21 -1.03
C ASP A 161 10.30 9.53 0.26
N HIS A 162 8.97 9.41 0.41
CA HIS A 162 8.31 8.55 1.39
C HIS A 162 8.09 7.19 0.75
N ILE A 163 8.88 6.20 1.16
CA ILE A 163 8.86 4.84 0.64
C ILE A 163 8.12 3.94 1.62
N PHE A 164 7.18 3.15 1.11
CA PHE A 164 6.43 2.17 1.88
C PHE A 164 6.90 0.78 1.46
N VAL A 165 7.28 -0.03 2.44
CA VAL A 165 7.63 -1.45 2.27
C VAL A 165 6.42 -2.24 2.74
N ASN A 166 5.67 -2.79 1.79
CA ASN A 166 4.37 -3.40 2.05
C ASN A 166 4.46 -4.92 2.10
N PHE A 167 5.23 -5.55 1.20
CA PHE A 167 5.35 -7.00 1.12
C PHE A 167 6.76 -7.45 1.44
N PHE A 168 6.87 -8.55 2.19
CA PHE A 168 8.14 -9.12 2.61
C PHE A 168 8.59 -10.26 1.69
N VAL A 169 9.19 -9.85 0.57
CA VAL A 169 9.71 -10.75 -0.47
C VAL A 169 11.09 -10.29 -0.92
N ASN A 170 11.94 -11.24 -1.33
CA ASN A 170 13.24 -10.93 -1.93
C ASN A 170 13.04 -10.07 -3.18
N SER A 171 13.42 -8.79 -3.09
CA SER A 171 13.10 -7.81 -4.12
C SER A 171 14.02 -6.60 -4.03
N SER A 172 14.05 -5.78 -5.07
CA SER A 172 14.64 -4.45 -5.02
C SER A 172 13.85 -3.47 -5.86
N VAL A 173 13.93 -2.20 -5.49
CA VAL A 173 13.34 -1.10 -6.24
C VAL A 173 14.39 -0.01 -6.48
N GLU A 174 14.41 0.54 -7.69
CA GLU A 174 15.27 1.64 -8.08
C GLU A 174 14.46 2.88 -8.48
N TYR A 175 14.87 4.06 -7.99
CA TYR A 175 14.25 5.32 -8.38
C TYR A 175 15.21 6.51 -8.32
N VAL A 176 14.77 7.63 -8.89
CA VAL A 176 15.48 8.91 -8.81
C VAL A 176 14.87 9.71 -7.67
N HIS A 177 15.69 10.08 -6.68
CA HIS A 177 15.29 10.90 -5.55
C HIS A 177 14.82 12.29 -6.02
N SER A 178 13.93 12.97 -5.28
CA SER A 178 13.38 14.28 -5.66
C SER A 178 14.45 15.36 -5.94
N LEU A 179 15.51 15.37 -5.14
CA LEU A 179 16.70 16.22 -5.28
C LEU A 179 17.78 15.65 -6.25
N GLY A 180 17.45 14.62 -7.02
CA GLY A 180 18.36 13.93 -7.93
C GLY A 180 19.27 12.89 -7.26
N GLY A 181 19.87 12.04 -8.10
CA GLY A 181 20.65 10.88 -7.68
C GLY A 181 19.81 9.60 -7.64
N LYS A 182 20.46 8.46 -7.90
CA LYS A 182 19.80 7.15 -7.89
C LYS A 182 19.76 6.60 -6.47
N VAL A 183 18.63 5.99 -6.13
CA VAL A 183 18.40 5.25 -4.89
C VAL A 183 17.95 3.85 -5.28
N LYS A 184 18.54 2.85 -4.64
CA LYS A 184 18.13 1.46 -4.68
C LYS A 184 17.85 0.98 -3.27
N ILE A 185 16.70 0.33 -3.07
CA ILE A 185 16.32 -0.33 -1.83
C ILE A 185 16.16 -1.80 -2.13
N THR A 186 16.88 -2.66 -1.41
CA THR A 186 16.85 -4.12 -1.59
C THR A 186 16.33 -4.79 -0.32
N GLN A 187 15.31 -5.62 -0.47
CA GLN A 187 14.83 -6.58 0.52
C GLN A 187 15.56 -7.91 0.37
N GLU A 188 16.15 -8.39 1.46
CA GLU A 188 16.77 -9.71 1.55
C GLU A 188 16.21 -10.46 2.76
N LEU A 189 15.40 -11.47 2.51
CA LEU A 189 14.90 -12.38 3.54
C LEU A 189 16.07 -13.20 4.10
N THR A 190 16.30 -13.09 5.40
CA THR A 190 17.37 -13.82 6.10
C THR A 190 16.84 -15.02 6.89
N GLY A 191 15.53 -15.24 6.87
CA GLY A 191 14.81 -16.31 7.57
C GLY A 191 13.31 -16.21 7.31
N SER A 192 12.50 -17.04 7.98
CA SER A 192 11.04 -17.04 7.80
C SER A 192 10.37 -15.72 8.25
N ASN A 193 10.99 -15.07 9.24
CA ASN A 193 10.43 -13.99 10.04
C ASN A 193 11.41 -12.82 10.18
N SER A 194 12.32 -12.69 9.22
CA SER A 194 13.38 -11.69 9.26
C SER A 194 13.83 -11.27 7.88
N LEU A 195 14.08 -9.98 7.71
CA LEU A 195 14.64 -9.43 6.48
C LEU A 195 15.60 -8.29 6.76
N LEU A 196 16.45 -8.02 5.77
CA LEU A 196 17.31 -6.85 5.69
C LEU A 196 16.81 -5.91 4.59
N LEU A 197 16.65 -4.64 4.92
CA LEU A 197 16.48 -3.56 3.94
C LEU A 197 17.83 -2.88 3.76
N LYS A 198 18.42 -3.02 2.56
CA LYS A 198 19.73 -2.47 2.22
C LYS A 198 19.54 -1.26 1.31
N PHE A 199 20.24 -0.17 1.63
CA PHE A 199 20.20 1.08 0.87
C PHE A 199 21.47 1.24 0.05
N SER A 200 21.30 1.46 -1.25
CA SER A 200 22.36 1.92 -2.14
C SER A 200 21.97 3.27 -2.74
N THR A 201 22.87 4.25 -2.63
CA THR A 201 22.59 5.65 -2.99
C THR A 201 23.84 6.29 -3.56
N THR A 202 23.72 7.06 -4.64
CA THR A 202 24.86 7.84 -5.17
C THR A 202 25.37 8.86 -4.16
N ASP A 203 24.45 9.52 -3.45
CA ASP A 203 24.73 10.54 -2.44
C ASP A 203 23.94 10.24 -1.18
N LYS A 204 24.37 10.82 -0.05
CA LYS A 204 23.56 10.81 1.18
C LYS A 204 22.24 11.58 0.97
N ARG A 205 21.09 10.93 1.15
CA ARG A 205 19.75 11.47 0.83
C ARG A 205 18.75 11.26 1.96
N TYR A 206 17.86 12.24 2.17
CA TYR A 206 16.78 12.12 3.16
C TYR A 206 15.65 11.29 2.58
N ILE A 207 15.30 10.19 3.22
CA ILE A 207 14.23 9.30 2.77
C ILE A 207 13.46 8.88 4.02
N GLU A 208 12.14 8.92 3.93
CA GLU A 208 11.26 8.35 4.94
C GLU A 208 10.88 6.94 4.53
N VAL A 209 11.15 5.96 5.38
CA VAL A 209 10.88 4.55 5.10
C VAL A 209 9.82 4.08 6.08
N ASN A 210 8.69 3.65 5.55
CA ASN A 210 7.53 3.15 6.27
C ASN A 210 7.49 1.63 6.07
N ILE A 211 7.83 0.86 7.09
CA ILE A 211 7.93 -0.60 7.01
C ILE A 211 6.68 -1.20 7.65
N LEU A 212 5.86 -1.93 6.88
CA LEU A 212 4.69 -2.62 7.43
C LEU A 212 5.13 -3.58 8.53
N ILE A 213 4.52 -3.52 9.71
CA ILE A 213 4.66 -4.57 10.72
C ILE A 213 3.40 -5.43 10.64
N PRO A 214 3.48 -6.71 10.22
CA PRO A 214 2.30 -7.56 10.07
C PRO A 214 1.46 -7.61 11.35
N SER A 215 0.13 -7.63 11.23
CA SER A 215 -0.77 -7.61 12.40
C SER A 215 -0.59 -8.83 13.31
N GLY A 216 -0.20 -9.98 12.73
CA GLY A 216 0.09 -11.21 13.46
C GLY A 216 1.48 -11.31 14.09
N ALA A 217 2.35 -10.31 13.89
CA ALA A 217 3.73 -10.33 14.37
C ALA A 217 3.81 -10.31 15.90
N LYS A 218 4.73 -11.09 16.48
CA LYS A 218 4.94 -11.15 17.94
C LYS A 218 6.36 -10.70 18.27
N ASN A 219 6.47 -9.69 19.14
CA ASN A 219 7.75 -9.09 19.51
C ASN A 219 8.54 -8.57 18.30
N ALA A 220 7.83 -7.95 17.35
CA ALA A 220 8.48 -7.39 16.17
C ALA A 220 9.55 -6.35 16.57
N THR A 221 10.66 -6.34 15.84
CA THR A 221 11.73 -5.36 16.04
C THR A 221 12.19 -4.80 14.71
N VAL A 222 12.40 -3.49 14.69
CA VAL A 222 13.05 -2.79 13.57
C VAL A 222 14.29 -2.10 14.14
N THR A 223 15.46 -2.43 13.60
CA THR A 223 16.74 -1.93 14.12
C THR A 223 17.61 -1.36 12.99
N GLU A 224 18.19 -0.19 13.22
CA GLU A 224 19.26 0.37 12.37
C GLU A 224 20.41 0.85 13.27
N LYS A 225 21.63 0.36 13.05
CA LYS A 225 22.82 0.72 13.85
C LYS A 225 22.62 0.68 15.37
N ASN A 226 21.98 -0.38 15.87
CA ASN A 226 21.65 -0.59 17.29
C ASN A 226 20.55 0.35 17.84
N VAL A 227 19.94 1.20 17.03
CA VAL A 227 18.75 1.98 17.40
C VAL A 227 17.52 1.14 17.07
N LYS A 228 16.70 0.90 18.09
CA LYS A 228 15.41 0.22 17.94
C LYS A 228 14.31 1.24 17.70
N TYR A 229 13.48 0.98 16.71
CA TYR A 229 12.30 1.76 16.37
C TYR A 229 11.04 1.05 16.88
N VAL A 230 9.97 1.82 17.10
CA VAL A 230 8.68 1.28 17.55
C VAL A 230 8.06 0.46 16.41
N ALA A 231 7.83 -0.82 16.66
CA ALA A 231 7.25 -1.75 15.70
C ALA A 231 5.92 -2.27 16.24
N THR A 232 4.85 -1.50 16.04
CA THR A 232 3.49 -1.88 16.44
C THR A 232 2.88 -2.80 15.37
N PRO A 233 2.43 -4.02 15.73
CA PRO A 233 1.72 -4.89 14.79
C PRO A 233 0.51 -4.21 14.15
N GLY A 234 0.37 -4.35 12.84
CA GLY A 234 -0.70 -3.75 12.04
C GLY A 234 -0.46 -2.29 11.66
N GLU A 235 0.71 -1.73 11.98
CA GLU A 235 1.08 -0.35 11.66
C GLU A 235 2.35 -0.27 10.81
N TYR A 236 2.61 0.90 10.23
CA TYR A 236 3.92 1.20 9.63
C TYR A 236 4.91 1.68 10.69
N CYS A 237 6.09 1.05 10.74
CA CYS A 237 7.24 1.57 11.45
C CYS A 237 7.95 2.62 10.58
N LEU A 238 7.91 3.89 11.00
CA LEU A 238 8.56 5.00 10.29
C LEU A 238 10.02 5.19 10.72
N ILE A 239 10.92 5.23 9.74
CA ILE A 239 12.30 5.67 9.89
C ILE A 239 12.56 6.86 8.96
N ALA A 240 12.68 8.06 9.54
CA ALA A 240 12.89 9.31 8.81
C ALA A 240 14.31 9.84 9.03
N ARG A 241 15.21 9.67 8.05
CA ARG A 241 16.59 10.16 8.16
C ARG A 241 17.31 10.24 6.83
N LYS A 242 18.58 10.68 6.88
CA LYS A 242 19.50 10.61 5.75
C LYS A 242 20.14 9.22 5.63
N TRP A 243 19.90 8.55 4.51
CA TRP A 243 20.47 7.27 4.11
C TRP A 243 21.70 7.49 3.25
N LYS A 244 22.64 6.55 3.29
CA LYS A 244 23.83 6.52 2.44
C LYS A 244 24.09 5.09 1.98
N GLU A 245 25.00 4.94 1.03
CA GLU A 245 25.48 3.65 0.56
C GLU A 245 25.86 2.72 1.72
N GLY A 246 25.29 1.50 1.70
CA GLY A 246 25.57 0.45 2.66
C GLY A 246 24.82 0.57 4.00
N ASP A 247 23.93 1.55 4.18
CA ASP A 247 23.04 1.56 5.34
C ASP A 247 22.06 0.37 5.27
N VAL A 248 21.77 -0.24 6.43
CA VAL A 248 20.93 -1.45 6.54
C VAL A 248 19.95 -1.33 7.69
N VAL A 249 18.70 -1.74 7.47
CA VAL A 249 17.68 -1.96 8.51
C VAL A 249 17.46 -3.45 8.66
N GLU A 250 17.46 -3.94 9.90
CA GLU A 250 17.06 -5.30 10.23
C GLU A 250 15.62 -5.28 10.77
N VAL A 251 14.77 -6.13 10.19
CA VAL A 251 13.37 -6.31 10.60
C VAL A 251 13.19 -7.77 11.04
N LYS A 252 12.54 -7.98 12.19
CA LYS A 252 12.12 -9.29 12.71
C LYS A 252 10.65 -9.21 13.11
N TYR A 253 9.82 -10.19 12.75
CA TYR A 253 8.36 -10.14 12.93
C TYR A 253 7.72 -11.49 13.27
#